data_AF-A0A3C1SG00-F1
#
_entry.id   AF-A0A3C1SG00-F1
#
_cell.length_a   1.000
_cell.length_b   1.000
_cell.length_c   1.000
_cell.angle_alpha   90.00
_cell.angle_beta   90.00
_cell.angle_gamma   90.00
#
_symmetry.space_group_name_H-M   'P 1'
#
loop_
_entity.id
_entity.type
_entity.pdbx_description
1 polymer ?
#
loop_
_entity_poly.entity_id
_entity_poly.type
_entity_poly.pdbx_seq_one_letter_code
_entity_poly.pdbx_strand_id
1 'polypeptide(L)'
;MRFYNVSLSKTDTWHIDLFNRFCSPSEKPLPALFDKSLKTDLIGFRKFRHVVHHGYGFQLDWDRLIAGIDKVEDIFLRFRTRVLGNWHELT
;
A
#
# COMPACT_ATOMS: atom_id res chain seq x y z
N MET A 1 -21.00 -13.45 -0.65
CA MET A 1 -20.40 -12.19 -1.13
C MET A 1 -20.21 -11.28 0.09
N ARG A 2 -19.03 -11.27 0.69
CA ARG A 2 -18.79 -10.77 2.07
C ARG A 2 -18.70 -9.24 2.17
N PHE A 3 -18.32 -8.57 1.10
CA PHE A 3 -18.21 -7.12 1.01
C PHE A 3 -19.25 -6.58 0.02
N TYR A 4 -20.50 -6.51 0.45
CA TYR A 4 -21.57 -5.84 -0.29
C TYR A 4 -21.78 -4.44 0.29
N ASN A 5 -22.14 -3.47 -0.56
CA ASN A 5 -22.39 -2.07 -0.18
C ASN A 5 -21.17 -1.23 0.26
N VAL A 6 -19.94 -1.68 -0.01
CA VAL A 6 -18.74 -0.84 0.13
C VAL A 6 -18.70 0.15 -1.04
N SER A 7 -18.72 1.44 -0.74
CA SER A 7 -18.74 2.49 -1.77
C SER A 7 -17.44 2.45 -2.60
N LEU A 8 -17.54 2.38 -3.93
CA LEU A 8 -16.36 2.51 -4.78
C LEU A 8 -15.90 3.96 -4.77
N SER A 9 -14.60 4.18 -4.58
CA SER A 9 -14.02 5.52 -4.76
C SER A 9 -14.21 5.98 -6.20
N LYS A 10 -14.77 7.17 -6.37
CA LYS A 10 -15.07 7.78 -7.68
C LYS A 10 -13.96 8.74 -8.16
N THR A 11 -12.84 8.77 -7.46
CA THR A 11 -11.73 9.68 -7.69
C THR A 11 -10.68 9.05 -8.58
N ASP A 12 -9.88 9.85 -9.26
CA ASP A 12 -8.69 9.37 -10.00
C ASP A 12 -7.63 8.74 -9.06
N THR A 13 -7.76 9.00 -7.76
CA THR A 13 -6.92 8.47 -6.69
C THR A 13 -7.52 7.26 -5.98
N TRP A 14 -8.50 6.56 -6.59
CA TRP A 14 -9.20 5.43 -5.97
C TRP A 14 -8.27 4.36 -5.38
N HIS A 15 -7.10 4.14 -5.98
CA HIS A 15 -6.11 3.15 -5.52
C HIS A 15 -5.50 3.54 -4.16
N ILE A 16 -5.35 4.84 -3.89
CA ILE A 16 -4.91 5.36 -2.58
C ILE A 16 -6.01 5.15 -1.56
N ASP A 17 -7.24 5.50 -1.94
CA ASP A 17 -8.38 5.41 -1.06
C ASP A 17 -8.61 3.96 -0.64
N LEU A 18 -8.60 3.03 -1.60
CA LEU A 18 -8.71 1.60 -1.34
C LEU A 18 -7.61 1.13 -0.38
N PHE A 19 -6.35 1.51 -0.62
CA PHE A 19 -5.24 1.17 0.27
C PHE A 19 -5.45 1.70 1.70
N ASN A 20 -5.91 2.95 1.84
CA ASN A 20 -6.17 3.57 3.13
C ASN A 20 -7.27 2.85 3.92
N ARG A 21 -8.27 2.26 3.24
CA ARG A 21 -9.36 1.53 3.90
C ARG A 21 -8.90 0.27 4.64
N PHE A 22 -7.79 -0.33 4.20
CA PHE A 22 -7.17 -1.48 4.86
C PHE A 22 -6.07 -1.08 5.87
N CYS A 23 -5.79 0.22 6.02
CA CYS A 23 -4.85 0.70 7.03
C CYS A 23 -5.55 0.87 8.38
N SER A 24 -4.81 0.87 9.49
CA SER A 24 -5.38 1.19 10.81
C SER A 24 -5.59 2.71 10.99
N PRO A 25 -6.78 3.19 11.40
CA PRO A 25 -8.03 2.43 11.57
C PRO A 25 -8.71 2.11 10.23
N SER A 26 -9.24 0.89 10.10
CA SER A 26 -9.84 0.41 8.84
C SER A 26 -11.29 0.87 8.65
N GLU A 27 -11.72 0.93 7.39
CA GLU A 27 -13.13 1.19 7.04
C GLU A 27 -13.93 -0.10 7.19
N LYS A 28 -14.75 -0.20 8.25
CA LYS A 28 -15.62 -1.38 8.43
C LYS A 28 -16.55 -1.56 7.22
N PRO A 29 -16.74 -2.80 6.72
CA PRO A 29 -16.37 -4.09 7.31
C PRO A 29 -14.97 -4.61 6.93
N LEU A 30 -14.12 -3.80 6.31
CA LEU A 30 -12.79 -4.22 5.85
C LEU A 30 -11.82 -4.42 7.03
N PRO A 31 -11.01 -5.49 7.01
CA PRO A 31 -10.02 -5.72 8.06
C PRO A 31 -8.87 -4.71 8.00
N ALA A 32 -8.24 -4.47 9.13
CA ALA A 32 -7.01 -3.68 9.20
C ALA A 32 -5.80 -4.56 8.86
N LEU A 33 -5.40 -4.56 7.59
CA LEU A 33 -4.25 -5.33 7.10
C LEU A 33 -2.92 -4.63 7.37
N PHE A 34 -2.89 -3.30 7.31
CA PHE A 34 -1.66 -2.52 7.35
C PHE A 34 -1.63 -1.60 8.58
N ASP A 35 -0.68 -1.87 9.48
CA ASP A 35 -0.38 -0.96 10.58
C ASP A 35 0.32 0.32 10.10
N LYS A 36 0.49 1.28 11.01
CA LYS A 36 1.09 2.59 10.69
C LYS A 36 2.51 2.48 10.13
N SER A 37 3.30 1.51 10.61
CA SER A 37 4.66 1.29 10.14
C SER A 37 4.64 0.79 8.70
N LEU A 38 3.94 -0.32 8.45
CA LEU A 38 3.86 -0.91 7.12
C LEU A 38 3.19 0.03 6.11
N LYS A 39 2.21 0.83 6.54
CA LYS A 39 1.61 1.89 5.71
C LYS A 39 2.67 2.89 5.23
N THR A 40 3.51 3.37 6.14
CA THR A 40 4.53 4.40 5.84
C THR A 40 5.55 3.86 4.83
N ASP A 41 5.99 2.62 5.06
CA ASP A 41 6.91 1.90 4.19
C ASP A 41 6.35 1.74 2.76
N LEU A 42 5.09 1.30 2.63
CA LEU A 42 4.41 1.10 1.33
C LEU A 42 4.15 2.42 0.57
N ILE A 43 3.91 3.53 1.26
CA ILE A 43 3.76 4.85 0.64
C ILE A 43 5.06 5.26 -0.07
N GLY A 44 6.22 4.91 0.49
CA GLY A 44 7.52 5.17 -0.13
C GLY A 44 7.63 4.56 -1.53
N PHE A 45 7.28 3.28 -1.67
CA PHE A 45 7.29 2.59 -2.96
C PHE A 45 6.26 3.13 -3.95
N ARG A 46 5.09 3.58 -3.49
CA ARG A 46 4.11 4.23 -4.37
C ARG A 46 4.65 5.54 -4.94
N LYS A 47 5.29 6.37 -4.12
CA LYS A 47 5.93 7.62 -4.56
C LYS A 47 7.05 7.35 -5.56
N PHE A 48 7.85 6.31 -5.33
CA PHE A 48 8.88 5.88 -6.27
C PHE A 48 8.28 5.53 -7.65
N ARG A 49 7.21 4.70 -7.68
CA ARG A 49 6.51 4.39 -8.93
C ARG A 49 6.07 5.65 -9.68
N HIS A 50 5.54 6.64 -8.97
CA HIS A 50 5.13 7.92 -9.58
C HIS A 50 6.32 8.64 -10.22
N VAL A 51 7.45 8.76 -9.52
CA VAL A 51 8.66 9.42 -10.06
C VAL A 51 9.19 8.71 -11.30
N VAL A 52 9.30 7.37 -11.26
CA VAL A 52 9.77 6.57 -12.40
C VAL A 52 8.82 6.68 -13.59
N HIS A 53 7.51 6.53 -13.35
CA HIS A 53 6.50 6.56 -14.42
C HIS A 53 6.39 7.92 -15.10
N HIS A 54 6.59 9.02 -14.36
CA HIS A 54 6.52 10.38 -14.90
C HIS A 54 7.87 10.92 -15.43
N GLY A 55 8.88 10.06 -15.58
CA GLY A 55 10.07 10.36 -16.39
C GLY A 55 11.02 11.40 -15.81
N TYR A 56 10.85 11.79 -14.55
CA TYR A 56 11.78 12.70 -13.86
C TYR A 56 13.02 11.96 -13.37
N GLY A 57 13.74 11.29 -14.28
CA GLY A 57 14.98 10.56 -13.96
C GLY A 57 16.02 11.43 -13.25
N PHE A 58 16.02 12.74 -13.50
CA PHE A 58 16.89 13.70 -12.82
C PHE A 58 16.45 14.06 -11.38
N GLN A 59 15.20 13.75 -11.00
CA GLN A 59 14.66 13.92 -9.64
C GLN A 59 14.74 12.62 -8.83
N LEU A 60 15.39 11.58 -9.37
CA LEU A 60 15.68 10.36 -8.63
C LEU A 60 16.71 10.68 -7.55
N ASP A 61 16.21 10.77 -6.32
CA ASP A 61 17.00 10.86 -5.11
C ASP A 61 17.59 9.47 -4.81
N TRP A 62 18.84 9.27 -5.22
CA TRP A 62 19.55 7.99 -5.09
C TRP A 62 19.65 7.51 -3.63
N ASP A 63 19.80 8.42 -2.68
CA ASP A 63 19.87 8.08 -1.25
C ASP A 63 18.54 7.48 -0.77
N ARG A 64 17.42 8.02 -1.26
CA ARG A 64 16.08 7.44 -1.02
C ARG A 64 15.87 6.10 -1.69
N LEU A 65 16.49 5.85 -2.84
CA LEU A 65 16.38 4.58 -3.56
C LEU A 65 17.11 3.46 -2.86
N ILE A 66 18.36 3.69 -2.45
CA ILE A 66 19.18 2.70 -1.75
C ILE A 66 18.48 2.27 -0.45
N ALA A 67 18.00 3.25 0.34
CA ALA A 67 17.24 2.96 1.55
C ALA A 67 15.94 2.14 1.30
N GLY A 68 15.35 2.27 0.11
CA GLY A 68 14.20 1.47 -0.31
C GLY A 68 14.59 0.06 -0.74
N ILE A 69 15.71 -0.10 -1.45
CA ILE A 69 16.25 -1.40 -1.90
C ILE A 69 16.61 -2.26 -0.69
N ASP A 70 17.30 -1.71 0.30
CA ASP A 70 17.73 -2.44 1.50
C ASP A 70 16.55 -3.02 2.31
N LYS A 71 15.37 -2.43 2.15
CA LYS A 71 14.17 -2.78 2.93
C LYS A 71 13.10 -3.49 2.10
N VAL A 72 13.25 -3.57 0.78
CA VAL A 72 12.17 -4.04 -0.11
C VAL A 72 11.76 -5.47 0.21
N GLU A 73 12.73 -6.34 0.52
CA GLU A 73 12.46 -7.74 0.84
C GLU A 73 11.68 -7.88 2.15
N ASP A 74 12.10 -7.21 3.22
CA ASP A 74 11.38 -7.19 4.50
C ASP A 74 9.96 -6.64 4.34
N ILE A 75 9.83 -5.49 3.69
CA ILE A 75 8.53 -4.82 3.51
C ILE A 75 7.59 -5.70 2.67
N PHE A 76 8.11 -6.34 1.63
CA PHE A 76 7.33 -7.27 0.80
C PHE A 76 6.90 -8.52 1.58
N LEU A 77 7.80 -9.09 2.40
CA LEU A 77 7.46 -10.24 3.24
C LEU A 77 6.37 -9.90 4.26
N ARG A 78 6.47 -8.74 4.92
CA ARG A 78 5.44 -8.23 5.84
C ARG A 78 4.12 -8.02 5.12
N PHE A 79 4.13 -7.38 3.94
CA PHE A 79 2.94 -7.20 3.10
C PHE A 79 2.30 -8.54 2.74
N ARG A 80 3.08 -9.48 2.21
CA ARG A 80 2.62 -10.81 1.80
C ARG A 80 2.01 -11.57 2.98
N THR A 81 2.66 -11.52 4.14
CA THR A 81 2.18 -12.16 5.37
C THR A 81 0.84 -11.59 5.80
N ARG A 82 0.67 -10.26 5.76
CA ARG A 82 -0.62 -9.61 6.10
C ARG A 82 -1.72 -9.97 5.11
N VAL A 83 -1.44 -10.03 3.81
CA VAL A 83 -2.46 -10.35 2.80
C VAL A 83 -2.83 -11.83 2.84
N LEU A 84 -1.85 -12.74 2.85
CA LEU A 84 -2.10 -14.19 2.85
C LEU A 84 -2.64 -14.68 4.20
N GLY A 85 -2.15 -14.14 5.31
CA GLY A 85 -2.63 -14.49 6.64
C GLY A 85 -4.10 -14.12 6.87
N ASN A 86 -4.59 -13.10 6.17
CA ASN A 86 -5.99 -12.66 6.22
C ASN A 86 -6.78 -13.07 4.98
N TRP A 87 -6.27 -14.00 4.16
CA TRP A 87 -6.92 -14.39 2.90
C TRP A 87 -8.35 -14.88 3.11
N HIS A 88 -8.58 -15.66 4.18
CA HIS A 88 -9.90 -16.14 4.57
C HIS A 88 -10.86 -15.03 5.01
N GLU A 89 -10.37 -13.84 5.38
CA GLU A 89 -11.21 -12.68 5.67
C GLU A 89 -11.58 -11.90 4.40
N LEU A 90 -10.78 -12.03 3.35
CA LEU A 90 -10.91 -11.30 2.09
C LEU A 90 -11.77 -12.03 1.03
N THR A 91 -12.00 -13.34 1.19
CA THR A 91 -12.91 -14.16 0.37
C THR A 91 -14.24 -14.41 1.07
#